data_AF-A0AA39JHV6-F1
#
_entry.id   AF-A0AA39JHV6-F1
#
_cell.length_a   1.000
_cell.length_b   1.000
_cell.length_c   1.000
_cell.angle_alpha   90.00
_cell.angle_beta   90.00
_cell.angle_gamma   90.00
#
_symmetry.space_group_name_H-M   'P 1'
#
loop_
_entity.id
_entity.type
_entity.pdbx_description
1 polymer ?
#
loop_
_entity_poly.entity_id
_entity_poly.type
_entity_poly.pdbx_seq_one_letter_code
_entity_poly.pdbx_strand_id
1 'polypeptide(L)' 'MQMFETIGNSLGAAQCLQSLGDILWMTDQYPEAVSKLEKAMQMFKTIGDSLEAAQCVKILHHCQKFL' A
#
# COMPACT_ATOMS: atom_id res chain seq x y z
N MET A 1 3.08 12.98 -9.55
CA MET A 1 3.50 11.99 -8.52
C MET A 1 4.98 12.15 -8.17
N GLN A 2 5.43 13.35 -7.78
CA GLN A 2 6.84 13.58 -7.40
C GLN A 2 7.01 14.41 -6.12
N MET A 3 5.92 14.89 -5.53
CA MET A 3 6.01 15.84 -4.41
C MET A 3 6.26 15.17 -3.05
N PHE A 4 6.07 13.86 -2.96
CA PHE A 4 6.24 13.11 -1.70
C PHE A 4 7.59 12.43 -1.53
N GLU A 5 8.42 12.34 -2.58
CA GLU A 5 9.75 11.73 -2.47
C GLU A 5 10.79 12.68 -1.85
N THR A 6 10.49 13.99 -1.80
CA THR A 6 11.50 15.02 -1.46
C THR A 6 11.39 15.55 -0.03
N ILE A 7 10.29 15.32 0.70
CA ILE A 7 10.05 15.96 2.00
C ILE A 7 9.49 14.95 2.99
N GLY A 8 10.36 14.29 3.77
CA GLY A 8 10.13 13.78 5.14
C GLY A 8 8.82 13.08 5.54
N ASN A 9 7.91 12.82 4.60
CA ASN A 9 6.55 12.35 4.80
C ASN A 9 6.33 11.08 3.96
N SER A 10 7.37 10.23 3.97
CA SER A 10 7.35 8.88 3.44
C SER A 10 6.19 8.08 4.05
N LEU A 11 5.82 8.39 5.29
CA LEU A 11 4.68 7.79 5.98
C LEU A 11 3.35 8.18 5.34
N GLY A 12 3.10 9.48 5.08
CA GLY A 12 1.88 9.93 4.42
C GLY A 12 1.75 9.38 3.00
N ALA A 13 2.86 9.25 2.28
CA ALA A 13 2.87 8.61 0.96
C ALA A 13 2.49 7.12 1.03
N ALA A 14 3.04 6.40 2.01
CA ALA A 14 2.71 4.99 2.24
C ALA A 14 1.24 4.80 2.63
N GLN A 15 0.69 5.67 3.49
CA GLN A 15 -0.73 5.66 3.89
C GLN A 15 -1.66 5.99 2.72
N CYS A 16 -1.29 6.94 1.86
CA CYS A 16 -2.05 7.20 0.63
C CYS A 16 -2.06 6.00 -0.32
N LEU A 17 -0.92 5.32 -0.48
CA LEU A 17 -0.84 4.11 -1.31
C LEU A 17 -1.65 2.95 -0.73
N GLN A 18 -1.65 2.78 0.59
CA GLN A 18 -2.49 1.80 1.29
C GLN A 18 -3.98 2.10 1.04
N SER A 19 -4.41 3.34 1.27
CA SER A 19 -5.80 3.76 1.06
C SER A 19 -6.24 3.57 -0.39
N LEU A 20 -5.36 3.84 -1.35
CA LEU A 20 -5.64 3.61 -2.77
C LEU A 20 -5.76 2.11 -3.08
N GLY A 21 -4.91 1.28 -2.46
CA GLY A 21 -5.00 -0.18 -2.55
C GLY A 21 -6.33 -0.71 -2.04
N ASP A 22 -6.82 -0.18 -0.91
CA ASP A 22 -8.11 -0.55 -0.32
C ASP A 22 -9.29 -0.18 -1.23
N ILE A 23 -9.27 1.03 -1.80
CA ILE A 23 -10.31 1.47 -2.75
C ILE A 23 -10.29 0.56 -3.99
N LEU A 24 -9.12 0.26 -4.54
CA LEU A 24 -8.99 -0.61 -5.71
C LEU A 24 -9.53 -2.02 -5.40
N TRP A 25 -9.22 -2.57 -4.23
CA TRP A 25 -9.77 -3.83 -3.76
C TRP A 25 -11.30 -3.79 -3.64
N MET A 26 -11.87 -2.73 -3.06
CA MET A 26 -13.33 -2.55 -2.96
C MET A 26 -14.02 -2.37 -4.32
N THR A 27 -13.27 -2.03 -5.36
CA THR A 27 -13.75 -1.87 -6.75
C THR A 27 -13.41 -3.06 -7.66
N ASP A 28 -13.01 -4.20 -7.09
CA ASP A 28 -12.62 -5.43 -7.82
C ASP A 28 -11.41 -5.27 -8.76
N GLN A 29 -10.62 -4.21 -8.59
CA GLN A 29 -9.40 -3.93 -9.35
C GLN A 29 -8.18 -4.59 -8.66
N TYR A 30 -8.22 -5.92 -8.53
CA TYR A 30 -7.25 -6.70 -7.75
C TYR A 30 -5.78 -6.56 -8.23
N PRO A 31 -5.45 -6.59 -9.54
CA PRO A 31 -4.06 -6.45 -9.99
C PRO A 31 -3.45 -5.08 -9.62
N GLU A 32 -4.24 -4.02 -9.73
CA GLU A 32 -3.80 -2.66 -9.40
C GLU A 32 -3.74 -2.46 -7.89
N ALA A 33 -4.68 -3.03 -7.13
CA ALA A 33 -4.65 -3.05 -5.66
C ALA A 33 -3.35 -3.67 -5.16
N VAL A 34 -2.95 -4.83 -5.70
CA VAL A 34 -1.70 -5.51 -5.36
C VAL A 34 -0.49 -4.60 -5.58
N SER A 35 -0.38 -3.97 -6.75
CA SER A 35 0.74 -3.07 -7.06
C SER A 35 0.85 -1.88 -6.10
N LYS A 36 -0.28 -1.31 -5.66
CA LYS A 36 -0.28 -0.18 -4.71
C LYS A 36 0.08 -0.64 -3.30
N LEU A 37 -0.47 -1.76 -2.84
CA LEU A 37 -0.23 -2.32 -1.51
C LEU A 37 1.21 -2.83 -1.34
N GLU A 38 1.83 -3.40 -2.39
CA GLU A 38 3.25 -3.79 -2.36
C GLU A 38 4.17 -2.58 -2.20
N LYS A 39 3.88 -1.48 -2.92
CA LYS A 39 4.63 -0.23 -2.77
C LYS A 39 4.45 0.38 -1.39
N ALA A 40 3.23 0.42 -0.86
CA ALA A 40 2.95 0.87 0.51
C ALA A 40 3.75 0.04 1.54
N MET A 41 3.73 -1.30 1.41
CA MET A 41 4.47 -2.20 2.28
C MET A 41 5.97 -1.94 2.28
N GLN A 42 6.57 -1.75 1.10
CA GLN A 42 8.02 -1.46 1.00
C GLN A 42 8.37 -0.12 1.66
N MET A 43 7.51 0.88 1.52
CA MET A 43 7.69 2.18 2.17
C MET A 43 7.56 2.07 3.69
N PHE A 44 6.53 1.40 4.21
CA PHE A 44 6.39 1.16 5.65
C PHE A 44 7.57 0.37 6.23
N LYS A 45 8.07 -0.66 5.53
CA LYS A 45 9.30 -1.37 5.91
C LYS A 45 10.52 -0.46 5.97
N THR A 46 10.65 0.47 5.02
CA THR A 46 11.75 1.44 4.97
C THR A 46 11.69 2.43 6.14
N ILE A 47 10.49 2.79 6.58
CA ILE A 47 10.23 3.69 7.72
C ILE A 47 10.38 2.96 9.07
N GLY A 48 10.42 1.62 9.07
CA GLY A 48 10.43 0.81 10.28
C GLY A 48 9.03 0.57 10.86
N ASP A 49 7.98 0.90 10.11
CA ASP A 49 6.60 0.76 10.53
C ASP A 49 6.03 -0.63 10.22
N SER A 50 6.27 -1.55 11.15
CA SER A 50 5.95 -2.96 10.98
C SER A 50 4.45 -3.29 11.08
N LEU A 51 3.67 -2.46 11.78
CA LEU A 51 2.24 -2.67 11.95
C LEU A 51 1.49 -2.36 10.64
N GLU A 52 1.78 -1.21 10.06
CA GLU A 52 1.21 -0.73 8.80
C GLU A 52 1.62 -1.65 7.64
N ALA A 53 2.87 -2.13 7.64
CA ALA A 53 3.32 -3.15 6.68
C ALA A 53 2.52 -4.45 6.78
N ALA A 54 2.16 -4.90 7.99
CA ALA A 54 1.36 -6.10 8.20
C ALA A 54 -0.09 -5.93 7.73
N GLN A 55 -0.65 -4.72 7.81
CA GLN A 55 -1.97 -4.43 7.25
C GLN A 55 -1.99 -4.59 5.73
N CYS A 56 -0.99 -4.04 5.03
CA CYS A 56 -0.87 -4.22 3.58
C CYS A 56 -0.84 -5.71 3.18
N VAL A 57 -0.13 -6.54 3.94
CA VAL A 57 -0.04 -7.99 3.69
C VAL A 57 -1.39 -8.70 3.83
N LYS A 58 -2.26 -8.29 4.78
CA LYS A 58 -3.60 -8.88 4.92
C LYS A 58 -4.45 -8.62 3.67
N ILE A 59 -4.44 -7.39 3.19
CA ILE A 59 -5.23 -7.00 2.01
C ILE A 59 -4.65 -7.66 0.75
N LEU A 60 -3.33 -7.77 0.64
CA LEU A 60 -2.65 -8.50 -0.43
C LEU A 60 -3.06 -9.98 -0.48
N HIS A 61 -3.07 -10.67 0.66
CA HIS A 61 -3.53 -12.07 0.72
C HIS A 61 -5.00 -12.20 0.31
N HIS A 62 -5.83 -11.21 0.64
CA HIS A 62 -7.22 -11.20 0.20
C HIS A 62 -7.32 -11.02 -1.32
N CYS A 63 -6.59 -10.05 -1.88
CA CYS A 63 -6.57 -9.79 -3.34
C CYS A 63 -6.05 -10.99 -4.14
N GLN A 64 -5.02 -11.69 -3.67
CA GLN A 64 -4.48 -12.88 -4.33
C GLN A 64 -5.47 -14.06 -4.43
N LYS A 65 -6.53 -14.07 -3.61
CA LYS A 65 -7.56 -15.10 -3.68
C LYS A 65 -8.55 -14.89 -4.84
N PHE A 66 -8.59 -13.68 -5.40
CA PHE A 66 -9.49 -13.27 -6.48
C PHE A 66 -8.76 -12.94 -7.80
N LEU A 67 -7.44 -13.16 -7.82
CA LEU A 67 -6.59 -13.17 -9.02
C LEU A 67 -6.47 -14.60 -9.56
#